data_AF-A0A9N9WTP1-F1
#
_entry.id   AF-A0A9N9WTP1-F1
#
_cell.length_a   1.000
_cell.length_b   1.000
_cell.length_c   1.000
_cell.angle_alpha   90.00
_cell.angle_beta   90.00
_cell.angle_gamma   90.00
#
_symmetry.space_group_name_H-M   'P 1'
#
loop_
_entity.id
_entity.type
_entity.pdbx_description
1 polymer ?
#
loop_
_entity_poly.entity_id
_entity_poly.type
_entity_poly.pdbx_seq_one_letter_code
_entity_poly.pdbx_strand_id
1 'polypeptide(L)'
;MEEFKVPQLAMPFNCILNDCKESLTNSTIVTHFCSQHRVDFQEIALNEKILMMVTTDDNFLTYGRNVCLGIVGIRYKRQEIESMSTSSIHDIEHFPNPFPILIMCRRSNYQQLFDSGDREINKNGDFLALWLSMPKVNDHKLHSILSVFNEDYTTSISKSVDVKYMPDNNNLLGSNHLIINSGLLVKLSSDDSIILEIILKENLL
;
A
#
# COMPACT_ATOMS: atom_id res chain seq x y z
N MET A 1 -26.58 -18.38 3.26
CA MET A 1 -25.55 -17.66 4.02
C MET A 1 -24.24 -18.37 3.75
N GLU A 2 -23.32 -17.74 3.03
CA GLU A 2 -21.97 -18.28 2.90
C GLU A 2 -21.25 -18.12 4.24
N GLU A 3 -20.71 -19.23 4.76
CA GLU A 3 -19.91 -19.23 5.98
C GLU A 3 -18.61 -18.46 5.71
N PHE A 4 -18.41 -17.37 6.45
CA PHE A 4 -17.14 -16.65 6.47
C PHE A 4 -16.07 -17.59 7.05
N LYS A 5 -15.25 -18.18 6.18
CA LYS A 5 -14.12 -19.00 6.63
C LYS A 5 -13.13 -18.10 7.34
N VAL A 6 -12.85 -18.41 8.60
CA VAL A 6 -11.79 -17.77 9.37
C VAL A 6 -10.50 -17.81 8.53
N PRO A 7 -9.86 -16.66 8.27
CA PRO A 7 -8.67 -16.63 7.43
C PRO A 7 -7.58 -17.51 8.04
N GLN A 8 -6.98 -18.42 7.26
CA GLN A 8 -5.82 -19.15 7.74
C GLN A 8 -4.70 -18.15 8.00
N LEU A 9 -4.13 -18.16 9.21
CA LEU A 9 -3.03 -17.28 9.58
C LEU A 9 -1.87 -17.48 8.58
N ALA A 10 -1.37 -16.38 8.02
CA ALA A 10 -0.21 -16.42 7.15
C ALA A 10 0.98 -17.02 7.92
N MET A 11 1.78 -17.85 7.25
CA MET A 11 3.08 -18.25 7.80
C MET A 11 3.94 -17.00 8.05
N PRO A 12 4.80 -17.01 9.09
CA PRO A 12 5.70 -15.88 9.35
C PRO A 12 6.52 -15.52 8.11
N PHE A 13 6.72 -14.23 7.89
CA PHE A 13 7.46 -13.71 6.74
C PHE A 13 8.34 -12.54 7.16
N ASN A 14 9.45 -12.30 6.45
CA ASN A 14 10.33 -11.18 6.76
C ASN A 14 9.70 -9.86 6.33
N CYS A 15 9.95 -8.79 7.09
CA CYS A 15 9.54 -7.43 6.71
C CYS A 15 9.98 -7.10 5.27
N ILE A 16 9.07 -6.54 4.48
CA ILE A 16 9.28 -6.26 3.05
C ILE A 16 10.16 -5.02 2.80
N LEU A 17 10.44 -4.24 3.85
CA LEU A 17 11.37 -3.12 3.77
C LEU A 17 12.80 -3.67 3.87
N ASN A 18 13.61 -3.48 2.82
CA ASN A 18 14.91 -4.13 2.62
C ASN A 18 15.87 -4.07 3.82
N ASP A 19 15.80 -2.99 4.62
CA ASP A 19 16.68 -2.77 5.76
C ASP A 19 16.17 -3.43 7.06
N CYS A 20 14.89 -3.81 7.09
CA CYS A 20 14.24 -4.40 8.24
C CYS A 20 14.28 -5.93 8.14
N LYS A 21 15.09 -6.57 8.99
CA LYS A 21 15.29 -8.03 9.00
C LYS A 21 14.36 -8.77 9.96
N GLU A 22 13.31 -8.11 10.46
CA GLU A 22 12.39 -8.71 11.43
C GLU A 22 11.43 -9.71 10.77
N SER A 23 11.12 -10.78 11.50
CA SER A 23 10.09 -11.76 11.12
C SER A 23 8.74 -11.31 11.66
N LEU A 24 7.76 -11.18 10.77
CA LEU A 24 6.41 -10.69 11.04
C LEU A 24 5.38 -11.81 10.91
N THR A 25 4.25 -11.62 11.60
CA THR A 25 3.03 -12.43 11.46
C THR A 25 1.85 -11.50 11.18
N ASN A 26 0.70 -12.03 10.76
CA ASN A 26 -0.50 -11.22 10.53
C ASN A 26 -0.85 -10.30 11.71
N SER A 27 -0.67 -10.78 12.94
CA SER A 27 -1.00 -10.04 14.17
C SER A 27 0.03 -8.98 14.55
N THR A 28 1.27 -9.05 14.04
CA THR A 28 2.35 -8.12 14.43
C THR A 28 2.63 -7.04 13.39
N ILE A 29 2.15 -7.17 12.15
CA ILE A 29 2.48 -6.22 11.06
C ILE A 29 2.10 -4.79 11.41
N VAL A 30 0.86 -4.56 11.86
CA VAL A 30 0.40 -3.19 12.15
C VAL A 30 1.27 -2.57 13.25
N THR A 31 1.42 -3.25 14.39
CA THR A 31 2.26 -2.79 15.49
C THR A 31 3.71 -2.56 15.08
N HIS A 32 4.29 -3.49 14.31
CA HIS A 32 5.67 -3.39 13.84
C HIS A 32 5.87 -2.16 12.95
N PHE A 33 5.02 -1.98 11.94
CA PHE A 33 5.16 -0.87 11.01
C PHE A 33 4.87 0.49 11.67
N CYS A 34 3.84 0.58 12.52
CA CYS A 34 3.57 1.82 13.26
C CYS A 34 4.69 2.18 14.25
N SER A 35 5.32 1.20 14.91
CA SER A 35 6.36 1.47 15.92
C SER A 35 7.77 1.63 15.34
N GLN A 36 8.16 0.76 14.40
CA GLN A 36 9.53 0.72 13.85
C GLN A 36 9.68 1.61 12.62
N HIS A 37 8.65 1.70 11.79
CA HIS A 37 8.67 2.46 10.52
C HIS A 37 7.87 3.75 10.56
N ARG A 38 7.23 4.06 11.71
CA ARG A 38 6.47 5.29 11.95
C ARG A 38 5.43 5.59 10.86
N VAL A 39 4.79 4.54 10.34
CA VAL A 39 3.73 4.69 9.34
C VAL A 39 2.36 4.74 10.00
N ASP A 40 1.49 5.55 9.42
CA ASP A 40 0.10 5.68 9.87
C ASP A 40 -0.73 4.46 9.48
N PHE A 41 -1.69 4.13 10.34
CA PHE A 41 -2.68 3.07 10.13
C PHE A 41 -4.08 3.66 10.08
N GLN A 42 -4.88 3.26 9.08
CA GLN A 42 -6.28 3.65 8.95
C GLN A 42 -7.16 2.43 8.65
N GLU A 43 -8.38 2.42 9.17
CA GLU A 43 -9.37 1.38 8.88
C GLU A 43 -10.42 1.87 7.90
N ILE A 44 -10.82 1.02 6.95
CA ILE A 44 -11.89 1.31 5.99
C ILE A 44 -12.81 0.13 5.71
N ALA A 45 -14.06 0.44 5.35
CA ALA A 45 -14.92 -0.53 4.69
C ALA A 45 -14.57 -0.69 3.20
N LEU A 46 -14.97 -1.81 2.60
CA LEU A 46 -14.92 -1.96 1.14
C LEU A 46 -15.77 -0.86 0.47
N ASN A 47 -15.27 -0.35 -0.66
CA ASN A 47 -15.81 0.79 -1.42
C ASN A 47 -15.77 2.15 -0.67
N GLU A 48 -15.21 2.21 0.53
CA GLU A 48 -14.88 3.47 1.18
C GLU A 48 -13.60 4.05 0.56
N LYS A 49 -13.53 5.38 0.47
CA LYS A 49 -12.36 6.09 -0.02
C LYS A 49 -11.48 6.54 1.14
N ILE A 50 -10.18 6.38 0.97
CA ILE A 50 -9.16 7.00 1.82
C ILE A 50 -8.51 8.11 1.04
N LEU A 51 -8.28 9.24 1.70
CA LEU A 51 -7.40 10.30 1.22
C LEU A 51 -6.25 10.43 2.22
N MET A 52 -5.03 10.40 1.71
CA MET A 52 -3.83 10.59 2.51
C MET A 52 -2.87 11.52 1.79
N MET A 53 -2.19 12.35 2.56
CA MET A 53 -1.08 13.17 2.07
C MET A 53 0.20 12.37 2.26
N VAL A 54 0.94 12.14 1.18
CA VAL A 54 2.19 11.38 1.22
C VAL A 54 3.33 12.26 0.73
N THR A 55 4.45 12.19 1.45
CA THR A 55 5.66 12.89 1.03
C THR A 55 6.28 12.21 -0.18
N THR A 56 6.82 13.04 -1.07
CA THR A 56 7.60 12.69 -2.24
C THR A 56 9.07 13.11 -2.11
N ASP A 57 9.47 13.60 -0.93
CA ASP A 57 10.83 14.04 -0.61
C ASP A 57 11.87 12.94 -0.92
N ASP A 58 12.95 13.33 -1.58
CA ASP A 58 13.99 12.43 -2.07
C ASP A 58 14.75 11.73 -0.94
N ASN A 59 14.82 12.31 0.26
CA ASN A 59 15.49 11.67 1.40
C ASN A 59 14.62 10.53 1.95
N PHE A 60 13.30 10.74 2.00
CA PHE A 60 12.35 9.68 2.39
C PHE A 60 12.25 8.61 1.29
N LEU A 61 12.09 9.00 0.03
CA LEU A 61 11.96 8.11 -1.13
C LEU A 61 13.30 7.82 -1.81
N THR A 62 14.28 7.34 -1.03
CA THR A 62 15.61 7.00 -1.55
C THR A 62 15.52 6.04 -2.74
N TYR A 63 16.24 6.35 -3.83
CA TYR A 63 16.24 5.57 -5.07
C TYR A 63 16.46 4.07 -4.85
N GLY A 64 15.65 3.26 -5.53
CA GLY A 64 15.79 1.80 -5.54
C GLY A 64 15.30 1.10 -4.28
N ARG A 65 14.84 1.83 -3.25
CA ARG A 65 14.29 1.25 -2.02
C ARG A 65 12.76 1.21 -2.05
N ASN A 66 12.22 0.15 -1.47
CA ASN A 66 10.79 0.07 -1.18
C ASN A 66 10.51 0.82 0.11
N VAL A 67 9.47 1.64 0.09
CA VAL A 67 9.00 2.44 1.23
C VAL A 67 7.53 2.11 1.46
N CYS A 68 7.12 2.02 2.72
CA CYS A 68 5.71 1.92 3.10
C CYS A 68 5.22 3.34 3.40
N LEU A 69 4.21 3.81 2.67
CA LEU A 69 3.61 5.13 2.85
C LEU A 69 2.52 5.12 3.93
N GLY A 70 1.94 3.96 4.21
CA GLY A 70 0.87 3.81 5.18
C GLY A 70 0.31 2.39 5.16
N ILE A 71 -0.55 2.09 6.13
CA ILE A 71 -1.22 0.80 6.24
C ILE A 71 -2.73 1.05 6.28
N VAL A 72 -3.47 0.24 5.53
CA VAL A 72 -4.93 0.25 5.57
C VAL A 72 -5.46 -1.10 5.98
N GLY A 73 -6.37 -1.11 6.95
CA GLY A 73 -7.07 -2.30 7.43
C GLY A 73 -8.50 -2.35 6.90
N ILE A 74 -8.94 -3.50 6.38
CA ILE A 74 -10.35 -3.66 6.00
C ILE A 74 -11.19 -4.00 7.24
N ARG A 75 -12.17 -3.15 7.54
CA ARG A 75 -13.21 -3.37 8.54
C ARG A 75 -14.38 -4.12 7.93
N TYR A 76 -14.49 -5.41 8.23
CA TYR A 76 -15.70 -6.19 7.97
C TYR A 76 -16.76 -5.77 9.01
N LYS A 77 -17.98 -5.42 8.59
CA LYS A 77 -18.99 -4.78 9.46
C LYS A 77 -19.20 -5.53 10.79
N ARG A 78 -19.05 -4.75 11.88
CA ARG A 78 -19.68 -4.82 13.21
C ARG A 78 -19.86 -6.23 13.78
N GLN A 79 -18.81 -6.76 14.40
CA GLN A 79 -19.08 -7.30 15.74
C GLN A 79 -19.44 -6.10 16.63
N GLU A 80 -20.56 -6.17 17.35
CA GLU A 80 -20.84 -5.26 18.45
C GLU A 80 -19.74 -5.45 19.49
N ILE A 81 -18.63 -4.72 19.35
CA ILE A 81 -17.71 -4.51 20.45
C ILE A 81 -18.43 -3.48 21.33
N GLU A 82 -19.21 -3.98 22.27
CA GLU A 82 -19.66 -3.20 23.42
C GLU A 82 -18.43 -2.53 24.03
N SER A 83 -18.37 -1.20 23.93
CA SER A 83 -17.51 -0.31 24.70
C SER A 83 -16.08 -0.79 24.96
N MET A 84 -15.12 -0.37 24.12
CA MET A 84 -13.84 0.06 24.68
C MET A 84 -13.50 1.47 24.16
N SER A 85 -13.51 2.38 25.13
CA SER A 85 -13.09 3.76 25.07
C SER A 85 -11.70 3.92 24.45
N THR A 86 -11.53 5.01 23.70
CA THR A 86 -10.27 5.74 23.45
C THR A 86 -9.04 5.12 24.11
N SER A 87 -8.40 4.16 23.46
CA SER A 87 -7.12 3.66 23.92
C SER A 87 -6.00 4.03 22.96
N SER A 88 -4.95 4.54 23.58
CA SER A 88 -3.63 4.76 23.03
C SER A 88 -3.12 3.55 22.23
N ILE A 89 -2.19 3.83 21.31
CA ILE A 89 -1.42 2.95 20.41
C ILE A 89 -0.94 1.59 21.02
N HIS A 90 -1.04 1.39 22.33
CA HIS A 90 -0.68 0.19 23.06
C HIS A 90 -1.70 -0.96 23.03
N ASP A 91 -2.92 -0.77 22.50
CA ASP A 91 -3.95 -1.82 22.46
C ASP A 91 -4.11 -2.52 21.10
N ILE A 92 -3.10 -2.42 20.21
CA ILE A 92 -3.13 -3.05 18.87
C ILE A 92 -3.07 -4.59 18.94
N GLU A 93 -2.71 -5.18 20.10
CA GLU A 93 -2.59 -6.63 20.28
C GLU A 93 -3.91 -7.42 20.17
N HIS A 94 -5.07 -6.74 20.17
CA HIS A 94 -6.38 -7.41 20.25
C HIS A 94 -7.28 -7.22 19.03
N PHE A 95 -6.80 -6.65 17.91
CA PHE A 95 -7.64 -6.52 16.71
C PHE A 95 -7.85 -7.90 16.05
N PRO A 96 -9.07 -8.48 16.10
CA PRO A 96 -9.37 -9.67 15.33
C PRO A 96 -9.70 -9.18 13.91
N ASN A 97 -8.70 -9.16 13.04
CA ASN A 97 -8.81 -8.85 11.59
C ASN A 97 -9.02 -7.37 11.22
N PRO A 98 -7.92 -6.65 11.01
CA PRO A 98 -7.73 -6.02 9.72
C PRO A 98 -6.79 -6.90 8.91
N PHE A 99 -7.20 -7.29 7.70
CA PHE A 99 -6.23 -7.77 6.71
C PHE A 99 -5.37 -6.56 6.33
N PRO A 100 -4.12 -6.47 6.82
CA PRO A 100 -3.36 -5.23 6.65
C PRO A 100 -2.89 -5.16 5.20
N ILE A 101 -3.18 -4.04 4.56
CA ILE A 101 -2.73 -3.73 3.21
C ILE A 101 -1.72 -2.59 3.35
N LEU A 102 -0.47 -2.89 3.04
CA LEU A 102 0.59 -1.90 2.96
C LEU A 102 0.45 -1.12 1.65
N ILE A 103 0.53 0.20 1.77
CA ILE A 103 0.62 1.12 0.65
C ILE A 103 2.10 1.31 0.37
N MET A 104 2.56 0.70 -0.71
CA MET A 104 3.97 0.61 -1.02
C MET A 104 4.34 1.55 -2.14
N CYS A 105 5.58 2.05 -2.06
CA CYS A 105 6.12 2.96 -3.01
C CYS A 105 7.60 2.68 -3.29
N ARG A 106 8.04 3.01 -4.50
CA ARG A 106 9.46 3.02 -4.87
C ARG A 106 9.71 4.05 -5.95
N ARG A 107 10.76 4.85 -5.74
CA ARG A 107 11.35 5.69 -6.78
C ARG A 107 12.43 4.91 -7.54
N SER A 108 12.42 5.03 -8.86
CA SER A 108 13.38 4.35 -9.73
C SER A 108 13.52 5.08 -11.06
N ASN A 109 14.47 4.64 -11.87
CA ASN A 109 14.54 5.04 -13.28
C ASN A 109 13.91 3.97 -14.18
N TYR A 110 13.42 4.40 -15.35
CA TYR A 110 12.80 3.54 -16.34
C TYR A 110 13.75 2.47 -16.88
N GLN A 111 15.07 2.70 -16.90
CA GLN A 111 16.05 1.68 -17.30
C GLN A 111 15.92 0.40 -16.45
N GLN A 112 15.78 0.51 -15.13
CA GLN A 112 15.55 -0.63 -14.24
C GLN A 112 14.21 -1.34 -14.45
N LEU A 113 13.21 -0.64 -15.01
CA LEU A 113 11.92 -1.25 -15.38
C LEU A 113 12.02 -2.01 -16.70
N PHE A 114 12.83 -1.51 -17.65
CA PHE A 114 12.89 -1.94 -19.06
C PHE A 114 14.08 -2.84 -19.43
N ASP A 115 14.92 -3.26 -18.49
CA ASP A 115 15.80 -4.44 -18.68
C ASP A 115 15.00 -5.74 -19.00
N SER A 116 13.66 -5.65 -19.10
CA SER A 116 12.68 -6.67 -19.46
C SER A 116 12.00 -6.52 -20.85
N GLY A 117 12.31 -5.49 -21.67
CA GLY A 117 12.07 -5.56 -23.13
C GLY A 117 11.12 -4.55 -23.81
N ASP A 118 10.43 -3.65 -23.11
CA ASP A 118 9.59 -2.62 -23.76
C ASP A 118 10.37 -1.36 -24.13
N ARG A 119 10.20 -0.87 -25.38
CA ARG A 119 11.14 0.08 -26.03
C ARG A 119 10.64 1.52 -26.23
N GLU A 120 9.40 1.84 -25.88
CA GLU A 120 8.75 3.09 -26.34
C GLU A 120 8.76 4.26 -25.34
N ILE A 121 9.36 4.12 -24.16
CA ILE A 121 9.42 5.19 -23.14
C ILE A 121 10.88 5.65 -22.94
N ASN A 122 11.09 6.95 -22.68
CA ASN A 122 12.40 7.53 -22.40
C ASN A 122 13.11 6.75 -21.26
N LYS A 123 14.13 5.99 -21.62
CA LYS A 123 14.88 5.07 -20.72
C LYS A 123 15.64 5.78 -19.60
N ASN A 124 15.84 7.09 -19.72
CA ASN A 124 16.55 7.90 -18.74
C ASN A 124 15.61 8.67 -17.79
N GLY A 125 14.30 8.43 -17.87
CA GLY A 125 13.33 9.12 -17.01
C GLY A 125 13.23 8.47 -15.63
N ASP A 126 13.03 9.32 -14.62
CA ASP A 126 12.66 8.88 -13.28
C ASP A 126 11.14 8.63 -13.19
N PHE A 127 10.76 7.73 -12.30
CA PHE A 127 9.36 7.47 -11.99
C PHE A 127 9.16 7.12 -10.51
N LEU A 128 7.92 7.30 -10.09
CA LEU A 128 7.36 6.84 -8.84
C LEU A 128 6.39 5.69 -9.13
N ALA A 129 6.62 4.52 -8.55
CA ALA A 129 5.70 3.39 -8.62
C ALA A 129 4.97 3.24 -7.28
N LEU A 130 3.65 3.08 -7.36
CA LEU A 130 2.76 2.85 -6.22
C LEU A 130 2.01 1.53 -6.40
N TRP A 131 1.93 0.73 -5.34
CA TRP A 131 1.20 -0.54 -5.32
C TRP A 131 0.70 -0.90 -3.92
N LEU A 132 -0.16 -1.91 -3.86
CA LEU A 132 -0.72 -2.42 -2.61
C LEU A 132 -0.26 -3.85 -2.35
N SER A 133 0.15 -4.11 -1.11
CA SER A 133 0.68 -5.40 -0.68
C SER A 133 -0.04 -5.89 0.56
N MET A 134 -0.42 -7.16 0.61
CA MET A 134 -0.99 -7.77 1.81
C MET A 134 -0.30 -9.10 2.16
N PRO A 135 -0.34 -9.55 3.41
CA PRO A 135 0.08 -10.90 3.74
C PRO A 135 -0.73 -11.94 2.97
N LYS A 136 -0.14 -13.10 2.72
CA LYS A 136 -0.86 -14.20 2.06
C LYS A 136 -1.86 -14.83 3.02
N VAL A 137 -3.14 -14.45 2.89
CA VAL A 137 -4.24 -14.94 3.75
C VAL A 137 -5.42 -15.39 2.87
N ASN A 138 -5.54 -16.69 2.59
CA ASN A 138 -6.57 -17.34 1.74
C ASN A 138 -6.81 -16.67 0.35
N ASP A 139 -7.66 -17.26 -0.50
CA ASP A 139 -7.88 -16.86 -1.90
C ASP A 139 -8.58 -15.50 -2.12
N HIS A 140 -8.55 -14.59 -1.13
CA HIS A 140 -9.13 -13.26 -1.27
C HIS A 140 -8.35 -12.44 -2.30
N LYS A 141 -8.97 -12.23 -3.46
CA LYS A 141 -8.47 -11.32 -4.50
C LYS A 141 -9.13 -9.97 -4.29
N LEU A 142 -8.35 -9.01 -3.81
CA LEU A 142 -8.75 -7.62 -3.72
C LEU A 142 -8.17 -6.84 -4.90
N HIS A 143 -8.91 -5.86 -5.38
CA HIS A 143 -8.40 -4.85 -6.30
C HIS A 143 -8.67 -3.46 -5.73
N SER A 144 -7.95 -2.48 -6.24
CA SER A 144 -8.05 -1.11 -5.80
C SER A 144 -7.97 -0.16 -6.96
N ILE A 145 -8.64 0.98 -6.82
CA ILE A 145 -8.35 2.16 -7.63
C ILE A 145 -7.41 3.02 -6.80
N LEU A 146 -6.19 3.21 -7.31
CA LEU A 146 -5.24 4.19 -6.81
C LEU A 146 -5.33 5.42 -7.68
N SER A 147 -5.51 6.58 -7.06
CA SER A 147 -5.47 7.88 -7.73
C SER A 147 -4.52 8.81 -7.03
N VAL A 148 -3.71 9.56 -7.78
CA VAL A 148 -2.90 10.65 -7.26
C VAL A 148 -3.42 11.96 -7.83
N PHE A 149 -3.62 12.93 -6.94
CA PHE A 149 -4.10 14.27 -7.26
C PHE A 149 -3.06 15.31 -6.84
N ASN A 150 -3.07 16.45 -7.53
CA ASN A 150 -2.51 17.67 -6.96
C ASN A 150 -3.43 18.24 -5.87
N GLU A 151 -2.89 19.18 -5.07
CA GLU A 151 -3.62 19.78 -3.93
C GLU A 151 -4.93 20.44 -4.33
N ASP A 152 -4.99 21.04 -5.51
CA ASP A 152 -6.18 21.69 -6.05
C ASP A 152 -7.19 20.72 -6.69
N TYR A 153 -6.88 19.42 -6.75
CA TYR A 153 -7.69 18.39 -7.44
C TYR A 153 -7.97 18.69 -8.92
N THR A 154 -7.11 19.46 -9.59
CA THR A 154 -7.27 19.83 -11.01
C THR A 154 -6.56 18.88 -11.96
N THR A 155 -5.52 18.18 -11.50
CA THR A 155 -4.78 17.17 -12.26
C THR A 155 -4.75 15.87 -11.49
N SER A 156 -4.97 14.75 -12.16
CA SER A 156 -4.89 13.44 -11.55
C SER A 156 -4.39 12.36 -12.49
N ILE A 157 -3.91 11.26 -11.89
CA ILE A 157 -3.65 10.01 -12.57
C ILE A 157 -4.22 8.87 -11.73
N SER A 158 -4.95 7.96 -12.37
CA SER A 158 -5.60 6.84 -11.70
C SER A 158 -5.33 5.53 -12.41
N LYS A 159 -5.27 4.44 -11.64
CA LYS A 159 -5.14 3.09 -12.18
C LYS A 159 -5.78 2.05 -11.27
N SER A 160 -6.40 1.05 -11.88
CA SER A 160 -6.82 -0.15 -11.17
C SER A 160 -5.61 -1.07 -10.95
N VAL A 161 -5.36 -1.46 -9.71
CA VAL A 161 -4.29 -2.39 -9.32
C VAL A 161 -4.87 -3.50 -8.46
N ASP A 162 -4.43 -4.73 -8.67
CA ASP A 162 -4.66 -5.83 -7.73
C ASP A 162 -3.87 -5.58 -6.44
N VAL A 163 -4.42 -5.99 -5.31
CA VAL A 163 -3.63 -6.11 -4.08
C VAL A 163 -2.85 -7.43 -4.16
N LYS A 164 -1.52 -7.35 -4.17
CA LYS A 164 -0.66 -8.53 -4.32
C LYS A 164 -0.24 -9.09 -2.96
N TYR A 165 0.01 -10.39 -2.90
CA TYR A 165 0.54 -11.00 -1.69
C TYR A 165 2.02 -10.69 -1.51
N MET A 166 2.46 -10.54 -0.27
CA MET A 166 3.89 -10.54 0.05
C MET A 166 4.42 -11.98 0.05
N PRO A 167 5.66 -12.24 -0.42
CA PRO A 167 6.64 -11.31 -0.97
C PRO A 167 6.64 -11.20 -2.51
N ASP A 168 5.53 -11.53 -3.20
CA ASP A 168 5.45 -11.57 -4.68
C ASP A 168 5.84 -10.24 -5.37
N ASN A 169 5.96 -9.16 -4.59
CA ASN A 169 6.16 -7.78 -5.03
C ASN A 169 7.62 -7.33 -5.20
N ASN A 170 8.61 -8.21 -5.09
CA ASN A 170 9.99 -7.82 -5.44
C ASN A 170 10.20 -7.60 -6.95
N ASN A 171 9.25 -8.02 -7.79
CA ASN A 171 9.27 -7.75 -9.22
C ASN A 171 8.39 -6.54 -9.58
N LEU A 172 9.02 -5.37 -9.71
CA LEU A 172 8.43 -4.17 -10.32
C LEU A 172 8.05 -4.36 -11.80
N LEU A 173 8.45 -5.48 -12.40
CA LEU A 173 8.31 -5.81 -13.83
C LEU A 173 6.87 -6.16 -14.26
N GLY A 174 5.88 -5.99 -13.38
CA GLY A 174 4.48 -6.27 -13.66
C GLY A 174 3.64 -5.01 -13.91
N SER A 175 2.60 -5.13 -14.75
CA SER A 175 1.62 -4.08 -15.06
C SER A 175 0.76 -3.62 -13.87
N ASN A 176 0.98 -4.16 -12.67
CA ASN A 176 0.15 -3.96 -11.49
C ASN A 176 0.63 -2.82 -10.55
N HIS A 177 1.18 -1.77 -11.13
CA HIS A 177 1.65 -0.57 -10.42
C HIS A 177 1.04 0.67 -11.05
N LEU A 178 0.66 1.66 -10.23
CA LEU A 178 0.46 3.02 -10.71
C LEU A 178 1.83 3.66 -10.89
N ILE A 179 2.21 3.96 -12.13
CA ILE A 179 3.51 4.55 -12.48
C ILE A 179 3.29 6.02 -12.83
N ILE A 180 4.00 6.90 -12.13
CA ILE A 180 3.98 8.35 -12.33
C ILE A 180 5.38 8.76 -12.80
N ASN A 181 5.51 9.27 -14.03
CA ASN A 181 6.80 9.79 -14.49
C ASN A 181 7.13 11.10 -13.76
N SER A 182 8.42 11.44 -13.67
CA SER A 182 8.88 12.63 -12.95
C SER A 182 8.25 13.93 -13.47
N GLY A 183 8.06 14.07 -14.78
CA GLY A 183 7.43 15.26 -15.36
C GLY A 183 5.98 15.48 -14.94
N LEU A 184 5.20 14.39 -14.76
CA LEU A 184 3.84 14.45 -14.22
C LEU A 184 3.87 14.57 -12.70
N LEU A 185 4.83 13.92 -12.02
CA LEU A 185 4.99 14.04 -10.57
C LEU A 185 5.17 15.49 -10.17
N VAL A 186 6.02 16.25 -10.86
CA VAL A 186 6.21 17.70 -10.63
C VAL A 186 4.93 18.51 -10.77
N LYS A 187 3.98 18.08 -11.63
CA LYS A 187 2.68 18.75 -11.77
C LYS A 187 1.68 18.35 -10.69
N LEU A 188 1.86 17.16 -10.13
CA LEU A 188 1.01 16.60 -9.09
C LEU A 188 1.49 17.00 -7.69
N SER A 189 2.79 17.26 -7.51
CA SER A 189 3.38 17.56 -6.22
C SER A 189 3.33 19.05 -5.87
N SER A 190 3.03 19.35 -4.62
CA SER A 190 3.19 20.66 -3.99
C SER A 190 4.01 20.48 -2.72
N ASP A 191 5.04 21.29 -2.53
CA ASP A 191 5.93 21.23 -1.35
C ASP A 191 6.39 19.79 -1.00
N ASP A 192 6.85 19.06 -2.02
CA ASP A 192 7.28 17.66 -1.92
C ASP A 192 6.21 16.71 -1.36
N SER A 193 4.92 16.97 -1.61
CA SER A 193 3.82 16.10 -1.21
C SER A 193 2.79 15.89 -2.32
N ILE A 194 2.09 14.76 -2.29
CA ILE A 194 0.97 14.45 -3.18
C ILE A 194 -0.23 13.95 -2.38
N ILE A 195 -1.43 14.09 -2.93
CA ILE A 195 -2.65 13.50 -2.37
C ILE A 195 -2.87 12.14 -3.03
N LEU A 196 -2.83 11.08 -2.23
CA LEU A 196 -3.13 9.72 -2.64
C LEU A 196 -4.55 9.36 -2.20
N GLU A 197 -5.38 8.96 -3.16
CA GLU A 197 -6.70 8.37 -2.94
C GLU A 197 -6.65 6.86 -3.19
N ILE A 198 -7.28 6.11 -2.28
CA ILE A 198 -7.36 4.65 -2.36
C ILE A 198 -8.82 4.22 -2.17
N ILE A 199 -9.32 3.40 -3.10
CA ILE A 199 -10.61 2.74 -2.97
C ILE A 199 -10.37 1.25 -3.11
N LEU A 200 -10.66 0.47 -2.06
CA LEU A 200 -10.58 -0.99 -2.09
C LEU A 200 -11.89 -1.62 -2.54
N LYS A 201 -11.80 -2.64 -3.39
CA LYS A 201 -12.94 -3.37 -3.95
C LYS A 201 -12.67 -4.87 -3.92
N GLU A 202 -13.73 -5.64 -3.69
CA GLU A 202 -13.67 -7.10 -3.79
C GLU A 202 -13.72 -7.53 -5.26
N ASN A 203 -12.87 -8.49 -5.64
CA ASN A 203 -12.95 -9.09 -6.97
C ASN A 203 -14.00 -10.20 -6.94
N LEU A 204 -15.13 -9.99 -7.62
CA LEU A 204 -16.26 -10.94 -7.68
C LEU A 204 -16.11 -11.96 -8.82
N LEU A 205 -14.92 -12.09 -9.41
CA LEU A 205 -14.62 -12.98 -10.55
C LEU A 205 -14.14 -14.37 -10.13
#